data_AF-A0A7V2AUJ2-F1
#
_entry.id   AF-A0A7V2AUJ2-F1
#
_cell.length_a   1.000
_cell.length_b   1.000
_cell.length_c   1.000
_cell.angle_alpha   90.00
_cell.angle_beta   90.00
_cell.angle_gamma   90.00
#
_symmetry.space_group_name_H-M   'P 1'
#
loop_
_entity.id
_entity.type
_entity.pdbx_description
1 polymer ?
#
loop_
_entity_poly.entity_id
_entity_poly.type
_entity_poly.pdbx_seq_one_letter_code
_entity_poly.pdbx_strand_id
1 'polypeptide(L)'
;EEWRRTGTAHYLALSGLHIGLIAVPLFGILTLAGARGVLRDLAAIFVLSFYAAVAGRPGSLLRALSMISVLRVSRLAGIRTGPGNCVLAGAFLVCIFDPFSLSDMGFLLSFNAAAGVALLGVPACRWFQRRLARVRGSRLVRIPLVAVLMSVCVQAAMLPLSVRLFGSAPLAGPLLSVVMALPVTLLLYGGFVYVLAGHLLPFIAVPVLNIISDLASGIVSAGARLPAACLLMRDFDAGLYITGLLIIAAVSRVPVRKMALLSAGLSLSLLSFMPLFSGSWKANDREIRFPASSAVLYGGDGGVLVLERRISSRTESFLSREVRLKGVRRLKTVIILRPGGRFASCGSTLVREFAPESIMISPWDTAETSAGPVPVPVKHDTLMEARGIRLSVKAPKVLPGRGCRAGREEAALCISPLD
;
A
#
# COMPACT_ATOMS: atom_id res chain seq x y z
N GLU A 1 10.05 9.91 0.37
CA GLU A 1 10.95 9.06 -0.43
C GLU A 1 11.87 8.21 0.43
N GLU A 2 12.58 8.79 1.40
CA GLU A 2 13.54 8.08 2.27
C GLU A 2 12.94 6.85 2.97
N TRP A 3 11.77 6.99 3.61
CA TRP A 3 11.03 5.89 4.23
C TRP A 3 10.74 4.70 3.30
N ARG A 4 10.53 4.95 2.01
CA ARG A 4 10.32 3.91 1.00
C ARG A 4 11.64 3.23 0.67
N ARG A 5 12.69 4.03 0.47
CA ARG A 5 14.06 3.56 0.19
C ARG A 5 14.61 2.68 1.32
N THR A 6 14.29 2.99 2.57
CA THR A 6 14.69 2.21 3.75
C THR A 6 13.77 1.02 4.04
N GLY A 7 12.67 0.84 3.31
CA GLY A 7 11.68 -0.21 3.57
C GLY A 7 10.82 0.00 4.83
N THR A 8 10.90 1.18 5.46
CA THR A 8 10.19 1.50 6.71
C THR A 8 8.89 2.28 6.48
N ALA A 9 8.47 2.50 5.23
CA ALA A 9 7.23 3.21 4.90
C ALA A 9 5.96 2.61 5.53
N HIS A 10 5.98 1.30 5.83
CA HIS A 10 4.88 0.60 6.50
C HIS A 10 4.63 1.05 7.95
N TYR A 11 5.55 1.82 8.56
CA TYR A 11 5.36 2.46 9.87
C TYR A 11 4.53 3.74 9.79
N LEU A 12 4.55 4.44 8.65
CA LEU A 12 3.78 5.68 8.47
C LEU A 12 2.29 5.43 8.23
N ALA A 13 1.94 4.23 7.75
CA ALA A 13 0.56 3.79 7.66
C ALA A 13 0.21 3.00 8.93
N LEU A 14 -0.97 3.26 9.51
CA LEU A 14 -1.51 2.46 10.60
C LEU A 14 -1.65 1.00 10.14
N SER A 15 -0.73 0.16 10.61
CA SER A 15 -0.50 -1.19 10.10
C SER A 15 -0.81 -2.26 11.15
N GLY A 16 -0.70 -3.54 10.75
CA GLY A 16 -0.89 -4.66 11.67
C GLY A 16 0.09 -4.68 12.85
N LEU A 17 1.25 -4.01 12.73
CA LEU A 17 2.15 -3.82 13.85
C LEU A 17 1.50 -2.98 14.96
N HIS A 18 0.84 -1.87 14.61
CA HIS A 18 0.18 -1.00 15.58
C HIS A 18 -0.93 -1.74 16.33
N ILE A 19 -1.73 -2.56 15.61
CA ILE A 19 -2.69 -3.44 16.28
C ILE A 19 -1.98 -4.45 17.18
N GLY A 20 -0.89 -5.06 16.72
CA GLY A 20 -0.11 -5.99 17.54
C GLY A 20 0.41 -5.35 18.84
N LEU A 21 0.95 -4.14 18.74
CA LEU A 21 1.43 -3.34 19.88
C LEU A 21 0.31 -3.04 20.86
N ILE A 22 -0.91 -2.72 20.41
CA ILE A 22 -2.05 -2.47 21.31
C ILE A 22 -2.61 -3.78 21.88
N ALA A 23 -2.73 -4.81 21.04
CA ALA A 23 -3.37 -6.06 21.40
C ALA A 23 -2.61 -6.80 22.52
N VAL A 24 -1.28 -6.89 22.45
CA VAL A 24 -0.47 -7.64 23.44
C VAL A 24 -0.69 -7.16 24.89
N PRO A 25 -0.49 -5.87 25.24
CA PRO A 25 -0.73 -5.37 26.58
C PRO A 25 -2.22 -5.40 26.94
N LEU A 26 -3.12 -5.12 25.99
CA LEU A 26 -4.57 -5.23 26.20
C LEU A 26 -4.98 -6.64 26.67
N PHE A 27 -4.46 -7.68 26.03
CA PHE A 27 -4.71 -9.06 26.46
C PHE A 27 -4.15 -9.33 27.86
N GLY A 28 -2.99 -8.76 28.19
CA GLY A 28 -2.43 -8.82 29.54
C GLY A 28 -3.36 -8.18 30.56
N ILE A 29 -3.72 -6.92 30.35
CA ILE A 29 -4.60 -6.12 31.23
C ILE A 29 -5.94 -6.84 31.44
N LEU A 30 -6.59 -7.29 30.38
CA LEU A 30 -7.87 -8.02 30.49
C LEU A 30 -7.72 -9.32 31.29
N THR A 31 -6.59 -10.01 31.16
CA THR A 31 -6.30 -11.22 31.94
C THR A 31 -6.09 -10.89 33.42
N LEU A 32 -5.37 -9.79 33.73
CA LEU A 32 -5.20 -9.32 35.11
C LEU A 32 -6.52 -8.84 35.73
N ALA A 33 -7.40 -8.24 34.94
CA ALA A 33 -8.74 -7.82 35.34
C ALA A 33 -9.74 -8.98 35.51
N GLY A 34 -9.28 -10.24 35.42
CA GLY A 34 -10.12 -11.42 35.64
C GLY A 34 -10.90 -11.89 34.41
N ALA A 35 -10.82 -11.21 33.26
CA ALA A 35 -11.45 -11.68 32.05
C ALA A 35 -10.75 -12.94 31.53
N ARG A 36 -11.50 -14.02 31.34
CA ARG A 36 -11.01 -15.33 30.88
C ARG A 36 -11.82 -15.82 29.68
N GLY A 37 -11.20 -16.70 28.89
CA GLY A 37 -11.84 -17.37 27.75
C GLY A 37 -12.54 -16.41 26.79
N VAL A 38 -13.83 -16.66 26.55
CA VAL A 38 -14.72 -15.90 25.66
C VAL A 38 -14.77 -14.42 25.99
N LEU A 39 -14.98 -14.08 27.27
CA LEU A 39 -15.15 -12.69 27.68
C LEU A 39 -13.91 -11.85 27.35
N ARG A 40 -12.71 -12.40 27.59
CA ARG A 40 -11.45 -11.72 27.28
C ARG A 40 -11.30 -11.48 25.78
N ASP A 41 -11.57 -12.49 24.98
CA ASP A 41 -11.36 -12.42 23.53
C ASP A 41 -12.39 -11.50 22.87
N LEU A 42 -13.66 -11.51 23.32
CA LEU A 42 -14.69 -10.56 22.88
C LEU A 42 -14.36 -9.12 23.29
N ALA A 43 -13.96 -8.90 24.55
CA ALA A 43 -13.55 -7.58 25.03
C ALA A 43 -12.35 -7.04 24.23
N ALA A 44 -11.37 -7.89 23.92
CA ALA A 44 -10.23 -7.49 23.11
C ALA A 44 -10.64 -7.11 21.67
N ILE A 45 -11.49 -7.92 21.01
CA ILE A 45 -12.02 -7.60 19.68
C ILE A 45 -12.78 -6.28 19.71
N PHE A 46 -13.62 -6.06 20.73
CA PHE A 46 -14.40 -4.85 20.89
C PHE A 46 -13.50 -3.60 21.01
N VAL A 47 -12.52 -3.63 21.92
CA VAL A 47 -11.59 -2.51 22.13
C VAL A 47 -10.75 -2.24 20.88
N LEU A 48 -10.24 -3.28 20.21
CA LEU A 48 -9.48 -3.11 18.97
C LEU A 48 -10.35 -2.57 17.82
N SER A 49 -11.62 -2.97 17.75
CA SER A 49 -12.58 -2.46 16.76
C SER A 49 -12.92 -0.99 17.03
N PHE A 50 -13.10 -0.62 18.30
CA PHE A 50 -13.30 0.76 18.72
C PHE A 50 -12.08 1.63 18.37
N TYR A 51 -10.87 1.16 18.67
CA TYR A 51 -9.63 1.82 18.24
C TYR A 51 -9.59 2.02 16.72
N ALA A 52 -9.95 1.00 15.94
CA ALA A 52 -9.98 1.13 14.48
C ALA A 52 -11.02 2.13 13.97
N ALA A 53 -12.16 2.25 14.64
CA ALA A 53 -13.17 3.25 14.33
C ALA A 53 -12.68 4.67 14.63
N VAL A 54 -12.09 4.90 15.80
CA VAL A 54 -11.52 6.20 16.20
C VAL A 54 -10.37 6.62 15.28
N ALA A 55 -9.54 5.67 14.88
CA ALA A 55 -8.41 5.91 13.97
C ALA A 55 -8.81 6.18 12.50
N GLY A 56 -10.10 6.29 12.18
CA GLY A 56 -10.58 6.60 10.83
C GLY A 56 -10.64 5.40 9.87
N ARG A 57 -10.63 4.16 10.41
CA ARG A 57 -10.82 2.91 9.66
C ARG A 57 -9.86 2.69 8.46
N PRO A 58 -8.52 2.87 8.62
CA PRO A 58 -7.58 2.60 7.54
C PRO A 58 -7.70 1.15 7.06
N GLY A 59 -7.65 0.91 5.74
CA GLY A 59 -7.83 -0.43 5.16
C GLY A 59 -6.82 -1.47 5.70
N SER A 60 -5.56 -1.08 5.92
CA SER A 60 -4.55 -1.93 6.55
C SER A 60 -4.89 -2.33 7.99
N LEU A 61 -5.55 -1.43 8.73
CA LEU A 61 -5.99 -1.66 10.10
C LEU A 61 -7.18 -2.62 10.14
N LEU A 62 -8.18 -2.43 9.28
CA LEU A 62 -9.32 -3.33 9.15
C LEU A 62 -8.89 -4.75 8.74
N ARG A 63 -7.93 -4.87 7.83
CA ARG A 63 -7.34 -6.17 7.45
C ARG A 63 -6.67 -6.85 8.63
N ALA A 64 -5.85 -6.13 9.40
CA ALA A 64 -5.22 -6.69 10.59
C ALA A 64 -6.25 -7.09 11.68
N LEU A 65 -7.30 -6.28 11.86
CA LEU A 65 -8.42 -6.58 12.76
C LEU A 65 -9.15 -7.86 12.31
N SER A 66 -9.36 -8.06 11.01
CA SER A 66 -9.99 -9.26 10.47
C SER A 66 -9.18 -10.52 10.82
N MET A 67 -7.86 -10.50 10.63
CA MET A 67 -6.97 -11.62 10.93
C MET A 67 -6.95 -11.94 12.43
N ILE A 68 -6.90 -10.93 13.29
CA ILE A 68 -6.93 -11.10 14.75
C ILE A 68 -8.29 -11.63 15.20
N SER A 69 -9.38 -11.11 14.66
CA SER A 69 -10.73 -11.55 14.99
C SER A 69 -10.92 -13.04 14.65
N VAL A 70 -10.49 -13.46 13.46
CA VAL A 70 -10.49 -14.88 13.05
C VAL A 70 -9.68 -15.75 14.01
N LEU A 71 -8.46 -15.31 14.37
CA LEU A 71 -7.61 -16.05 15.31
C LEU A 71 -8.27 -16.21 16.68
N ARG A 72 -9.02 -15.21 17.14
CA ARG A 72 -9.70 -15.24 18.44
C ARG A 72 -10.98 -16.06 18.38
N VAL A 73 -11.85 -15.81 17.41
CA VAL A 73 -13.08 -16.59 17.19
C VAL A 73 -12.78 -18.07 17.01
N SER A 74 -11.73 -18.44 16.27
CA SER A 74 -11.35 -19.86 16.14
C SER A 74 -10.94 -20.51 17.47
N ARG A 75 -10.29 -19.76 18.37
CA ARG A 75 -10.00 -20.25 19.73
C ARG A 75 -11.27 -20.43 20.56
N LEU A 76 -12.24 -19.53 20.42
CA LEU A 76 -13.54 -19.64 21.11
C LEU A 76 -14.35 -20.84 20.61
N ALA A 77 -14.29 -21.13 19.32
CA ALA A 77 -14.89 -22.30 18.72
C ALA A 77 -14.13 -23.62 19.04
N GLY A 78 -13.04 -23.58 19.82
CA GLY A 78 -12.23 -24.76 20.13
C GLY A 78 -11.42 -25.29 18.92
N ILE A 79 -11.38 -24.56 17.81
CA ILE A 79 -10.73 -24.99 16.58
C ILE A 79 -9.23 -24.67 16.68
N ARG A 80 -8.39 -25.72 16.60
CA ARG A 80 -6.94 -25.55 16.51
C ARG A 80 -6.56 -25.03 15.11
N THR A 81 -6.45 -23.71 14.97
CA THR A 81 -6.04 -23.06 13.72
C THR A 81 -4.57 -22.62 13.75
N GLY A 82 -3.90 -22.78 12.61
CA GLY A 82 -2.56 -22.22 12.40
C GLY A 82 -2.64 -20.74 11.99
N PRO A 83 -1.55 -19.96 12.13
CA PRO A 83 -1.52 -18.56 11.72
C PRO A 83 -1.84 -18.38 10.23
N GLY A 84 -1.38 -19.29 9.36
CA GLY A 84 -1.69 -19.24 7.92
C GLY A 84 -3.19 -19.36 7.61
N ASN A 85 -3.90 -20.25 8.31
CA ASN A 85 -5.35 -20.40 8.16
C ASN A 85 -6.08 -19.13 8.61
N CYS A 86 -5.58 -18.44 9.65
CA CYS A 86 -6.16 -17.18 10.10
C CYS A 86 -5.96 -16.06 9.06
N VAL A 87 -4.82 -16.04 8.38
CA VAL A 87 -4.55 -15.10 7.27
C VAL A 87 -5.51 -15.37 6.11
N LEU A 88 -5.68 -16.63 5.70
CA LEU A 88 -6.59 -17.01 4.61
C LEU A 88 -8.06 -16.71 4.95
N ALA A 89 -8.52 -17.10 6.14
CA ALA A 89 -9.88 -16.81 6.56
C ALA A 89 -10.11 -15.29 6.76
N GLY A 90 -9.10 -14.53 7.20
CA GLY A 90 -9.17 -13.07 7.22
C GLY A 90 -9.29 -12.47 5.81
N ALA A 91 -8.53 -12.99 4.84
CA ALA A 91 -8.59 -12.57 3.43
C ALA A 91 -9.99 -12.85 2.86
N PHE A 92 -10.50 -14.06 3.11
CA PHE A 92 -11.82 -14.47 2.71
C PHE A 92 -12.91 -13.57 3.31
N LEU A 93 -12.86 -13.26 4.60
CA LEU A 93 -13.80 -12.34 5.23
C LEU A 93 -13.79 -10.95 4.59
N VAL A 94 -12.61 -10.40 4.30
CA VAL A 94 -12.51 -9.10 3.62
C VAL A 94 -13.13 -9.18 2.23
N CYS A 95 -12.90 -10.25 1.48
CA CYS A 95 -13.46 -10.45 0.14
C CYS A 95 -14.98 -10.66 0.14
N ILE A 96 -15.57 -11.20 1.21
CA ILE A 96 -17.04 -11.29 1.35
C ILE A 96 -17.65 -9.89 1.40
N PHE A 97 -17.03 -8.97 2.16
CA PHE A 97 -17.55 -7.62 2.30
C PHE A 97 -17.22 -6.72 1.11
N ASP A 98 -16.08 -6.97 0.44
CA ASP A 98 -15.68 -6.27 -0.78
C ASP A 98 -14.89 -7.21 -1.71
N PRO A 99 -15.54 -7.83 -2.71
CA PRO A 99 -14.89 -8.73 -3.66
C PRO A 99 -13.79 -8.04 -4.49
N PHE A 100 -13.90 -6.73 -4.71
CA PHE A 100 -12.92 -5.98 -5.51
C PHE A 100 -11.64 -5.67 -4.73
N SER A 101 -11.61 -5.95 -3.42
CA SER A 101 -10.41 -5.80 -2.58
C SER A 101 -9.22 -6.63 -3.07
N LEU A 102 -9.42 -7.71 -3.84
CA LEU A 102 -8.32 -8.50 -4.41
C LEU A 102 -7.43 -7.69 -5.38
N SER A 103 -8.00 -6.67 -6.02
CA SER A 103 -7.27 -5.78 -6.92
C SER A 103 -6.58 -4.61 -6.20
N ASP A 104 -6.86 -4.41 -4.90
CA ASP A 104 -6.21 -3.38 -4.10
C ASP A 104 -4.75 -3.77 -3.79
N MET A 105 -3.82 -2.89 -4.14
CA MET A 105 -2.41 -3.05 -3.80
C MET A 105 -2.22 -3.16 -2.28
N GLY A 106 -3.01 -2.42 -1.50
CA GLY A 106 -2.97 -2.49 -0.05
C GLY A 106 -3.32 -3.88 0.48
N PHE A 107 -4.31 -4.53 -0.11
CA PHE A 107 -4.73 -5.88 0.23
C PHE A 107 -3.59 -6.87 -0.04
N LEU A 108 -3.06 -6.86 -1.26
CA LEU A 108 -1.95 -7.74 -1.67
C LEU A 108 -0.75 -7.58 -0.72
N LEU A 109 -0.36 -6.34 -0.42
CA LEU A 109 0.77 -6.05 0.47
C LEU A 109 0.52 -6.52 1.91
N SER A 110 -0.69 -6.30 2.45
CA SER A 110 -1.01 -6.65 3.83
C SER A 110 -1.08 -8.17 4.03
N PHE A 111 -1.79 -8.87 3.15
CA PHE A 111 -1.95 -10.32 3.24
C PHE A 111 -0.68 -11.07 2.88
N ASN A 112 0.12 -10.58 1.93
CA ASN A 112 1.42 -11.19 1.61
C ASN A 112 2.43 -11.02 2.76
N ALA A 113 2.45 -9.86 3.43
CA ALA A 113 3.27 -9.67 4.62
C ALA A 113 2.86 -10.62 5.76
N ALA A 114 1.55 -10.74 6.01
CA ALA A 114 1.02 -11.65 7.03
C ALA A 114 1.27 -13.13 6.68
N ALA A 115 1.20 -13.50 5.39
CA ALA A 115 1.59 -14.82 4.90
C ALA A 115 3.09 -15.07 5.12
N GLY A 116 3.95 -14.11 4.81
CA GLY A 116 5.40 -14.17 5.10
C GLY A 116 5.69 -14.42 6.58
N VAL A 117 4.98 -13.73 7.48
CA VAL A 117 5.04 -13.98 8.93
C VAL A 117 4.63 -15.42 9.25
N ALA A 118 3.47 -15.87 8.76
CA ALA A 118 2.90 -17.16 9.13
C ALA A 118 3.68 -18.36 8.58
N LEU A 119 4.23 -18.24 7.37
CA LEU A 119 4.80 -19.33 6.59
C LEU A 119 6.31 -19.42 6.71
N LEU A 120 7.00 -18.29 6.72
CA LEU A 120 8.46 -18.24 6.79
C LEU A 120 8.92 -17.83 8.19
N GLY A 121 8.38 -16.69 8.69
CA GLY A 121 8.84 -16.09 9.93
C GLY A 121 8.64 -16.98 11.16
N VAL A 122 7.40 -17.42 11.42
CA VAL A 122 7.07 -18.23 12.61
C VAL A 122 7.86 -19.56 12.63
N PRO A 123 7.91 -20.34 11.53
CA PRO A 123 8.74 -21.55 11.50
C PRO A 123 10.24 -21.28 11.66
N ALA A 124 10.78 -20.27 10.97
CA ALA A 124 12.20 -19.92 11.06
C ALA A 124 12.59 -19.51 12.48
N CYS A 125 11.78 -18.67 13.14
CA CYS A 125 12.04 -18.24 14.50
C CYS A 125 11.92 -19.38 15.51
N ARG A 126 10.94 -20.29 15.34
CA ARG A 126 10.85 -21.49 16.19
C ARG A 126 12.05 -22.40 16.02
N TRP A 127 12.51 -22.62 14.79
CA TRP A 127 13.69 -23.41 14.52
C TRP A 127 14.95 -22.77 15.13
N PHE A 128 15.12 -21.47 14.91
CA PHE A 128 16.25 -20.70 15.42
C PHE A 128 16.27 -20.67 16.96
N GLN A 129 15.12 -20.44 17.61
CA GLN A 129 15.01 -20.47 19.06
C GLN A 129 15.35 -21.83 19.66
N ARG A 130 14.95 -22.95 19.03
CA ARG A 130 15.32 -24.30 19.49
C ARG A 130 16.82 -24.57 19.39
N ARG A 131 17.48 -24.03 18.37
CA ARG A 131 18.95 -24.13 18.19
C ARG A 131 19.68 -23.23 19.19
N LEU A 132 19.21 -21.99 19.36
CA LEU A 132 19.82 -21.01 20.24
C LEU A 132 19.58 -21.26 21.72
N ALA A 133 18.51 -21.98 22.09
CA ALA A 133 18.28 -22.46 23.46
C ALA A 133 19.47 -23.27 24.00
N ARG A 134 20.29 -23.86 23.11
CA ARG A 134 21.50 -24.62 23.45
C ARG A 134 22.73 -23.76 23.71
N VAL A 135 22.73 -22.48 23.31
CA VAL A 135 23.86 -21.56 23.46
C VAL A 135 23.54 -20.54 24.55
N ARG A 136 24.29 -20.50 25.67
CA ARG A 136 24.08 -19.50 26.73
C ARG A 136 24.24 -18.09 26.16
N GLY A 137 23.14 -17.35 26.05
CA GLY A 137 23.13 -15.95 25.61
C GLY A 137 22.05 -15.18 26.35
N SER A 138 22.33 -13.92 26.68
CA SER A 138 21.40 -13.04 27.39
C SER A 138 20.14 -12.76 26.54
N ARG A 139 18.98 -12.61 27.19
CA ARG A 139 17.71 -12.30 26.51
C ARG A 139 17.81 -11.02 25.65
N LEU A 140 18.67 -10.08 26.06
CA LEU A 140 18.93 -8.82 25.36
C LEU A 140 19.48 -9.01 23.95
N VAL A 141 20.25 -10.08 23.69
CA VAL A 141 20.77 -10.37 22.33
C VAL A 141 19.77 -11.21 21.53
N ARG A 142 19.09 -12.15 22.20
CA ARG A 142 18.18 -13.09 21.52
C ARG A 142 16.95 -12.42 20.93
N ILE A 143 16.35 -11.45 21.64
CA ILE A 143 15.13 -10.76 21.20
C ILE A 143 15.33 -9.98 19.88
N PRO A 144 16.29 -9.04 19.77
CA PRO A 144 16.48 -8.30 18.53
C PRO A 144 16.88 -9.22 17.38
N LEU A 145 17.65 -10.28 17.63
CA LEU A 145 18.05 -11.24 16.60
C LEU A 145 16.86 -12.00 16.01
N VAL A 146 15.92 -12.43 16.86
CA VAL A 146 14.66 -13.05 16.41
C VAL A 146 13.80 -12.05 15.64
N ALA A 147 13.77 -10.78 16.06
CA ALA A 147 13.04 -9.73 15.36
C ALA A 147 13.63 -9.45 13.97
N VAL A 148 14.97 -9.40 13.85
CA VAL A 148 15.67 -9.25 12.56
C VAL A 148 15.34 -10.44 11.67
N LEU A 149 15.42 -11.67 12.19
CA LEU A 149 15.08 -12.88 11.43
C LEU A 149 13.62 -12.86 10.93
N MET A 150 12.67 -12.43 11.76
CA MET A 150 11.28 -12.23 11.33
C MET A 150 11.20 -11.23 10.19
N SER A 151 11.87 -10.08 10.31
CA SER A 151 11.82 -9.03 9.30
C SER A 151 12.45 -9.45 7.97
N VAL A 152 13.56 -10.20 8.02
CA VAL A 152 14.17 -10.81 6.82
C VAL A 152 13.18 -11.76 6.14
N CYS A 153 12.50 -12.63 6.89
CA CYS A 153 11.53 -13.56 6.34
C CYS A 153 10.35 -12.84 5.67
N VAL A 154 9.83 -11.78 6.30
CA VAL A 154 8.75 -10.97 5.74
C VAL A 154 9.20 -10.26 4.48
N GLN A 155 10.41 -9.71 4.46
CA GLN A 155 10.93 -9.02 3.28
C GLN A 155 11.25 -9.95 2.12
N ALA A 156 11.75 -11.16 2.39
CA ALA A 156 11.88 -12.17 1.36
C ALA A 156 10.52 -12.51 0.73
N ALA A 157 9.48 -12.72 1.55
CA ALA A 157 8.12 -12.93 1.03
C ALA A 157 7.57 -11.72 0.26
N MET A 158 7.89 -10.50 0.70
CA MET A 158 7.42 -9.26 0.10
C MET A 158 8.22 -8.80 -1.11
N LEU A 159 9.44 -9.32 -1.32
CA LEU A 159 10.35 -8.91 -2.37
C LEU A 159 9.72 -8.97 -3.77
N PRO A 160 9.13 -10.09 -4.22
CA PRO A 160 8.60 -10.17 -5.58
C PRO A 160 7.47 -9.18 -5.83
N LEU A 161 6.61 -8.98 -4.82
CA LEU A 161 5.54 -8.00 -4.91
C LEU A 161 6.08 -6.57 -4.87
N SER A 162 7.08 -6.30 -4.02
CA SER A 162 7.70 -4.98 -3.88
C SER A 162 8.45 -4.57 -5.14
N VAL A 163 9.16 -5.50 -5.78
CA VAL A 163 9.84 -5.23 -7.06
C VAL A 163 8.82 -5.07 -8.19
N ARG A 164 7.75 -5.86 -8.23
CA ARG A 164 6.75 -5.74 -9.30
C ARG A 164 5.90 -4.47 -9.19
N LEU A 165 5.53 -4.05 -7.98
CA LEU A 165 4.74 -2.84 -7.73
C LEU A 165 5.58 -1.57 -7.65
N PHE A 166 6.79 -1.66 -7.10
CA PHE A 166 7.63 -0.51 -6.79
C PHE A 166 9.01 -0.56 -7.42
N GLY A 167 9.35 -1.53 -8.27
CA GLY A 167 10.64 -1.61 -8.98
C GLY A 167 11.88 -1.56 -8.09
N SER A 168 11.73 -1.88 -6.80
CA SER A 168 12.73 -1.60 -5.79
C SER A 168 12.73 -2.63 -4.67
N ALA A 169 13.93 -3.03 -4.25
CA ALA A 169 14.18 -3.95 -3.15
C ALA A 169 14.90 -3.21 -2.00
N PRO A 170 14.20 -2.84 -0.90
CA PRO A 170 14.81 -2.13 0.21
C PRO A 170 15.62 -3.10 1.10
N LEU A 171 16.90 -3.26 0.80
CA LEU A 171 17.77 -4.24 1.45
C LEU A 171 18.13 -3.87 2.91
N ALA A 172 18.13 -2.57 3.24
CA ALA A 172 18.33 -2.10 4.61
C ALA A 172 17.08 -2.30 5.50
N GLY A 173 15.94 -2.63 4.90
CA GLY A 173 14.67 -2.80 5.59
C GLY A 173 14.71 -3.72 6.81
N PRO A 174 15.38 -4.89 6.80
CA PRO A 174 15.24 -5.85 7.90
C PRO A 174 15.82 -5.30 9.19
N LEU A 175 17.00 -4.69 9.09
CA LEU A 175 17.65 -4.06 10.23
C LEU A 175 16.90 -2.79 10.65
N LEU A 176 16.59 -1.91 9.71
CA LEU A 176 15.95 -0.62 10.02
C LEU A 176 14.56 -0.80 10.61
N SER A 177 13.80 -1.82 10.20
CA SER A 177 12.51 -2.11 10.83
C SER A 177 12.64 -2.44 12.32
N VAL A 178 13.66 -3.21 12.72
CA VAL A 178 13.86 -3.55 14.14
C VAL A 178 14.29 -2.33 14.94
N VAL A 179 15.19 -1.52 14.40
CA VAL A 179 15.61 -0.26 15.04
C VAL A 179 14.44 0.71 15.17
N MET A 180 13.60 0.83 14.14
CA MET A 180 12.43 1.71 14.13
C MET A 180 11.27 1.22 15.01
N ALA A 181 11.24 -0.06 15.36
CA ALA A 181 10.19 -0.59 16.23
C ALA A 181 10.16 0.13 17.58
N LEU A 182 11.32 0.48 18.17
CA LEU A 182 11.40 1.17 19.45
C LEU A 182 10.81 2.60 19.40
N PRO A 183 11.32 3.54 18.58
CA PRO A 183 10.77 4.90 18.54
C PRO A 183 9.30 4.92 18.13
N VAL A 184 8.86 4.04 17.21
CA VAL A 184 7.44 3.96 16.85
C VAL A 184 6.58 3.48 18.03
N THR A 185 7.06 2.51 18.80
CA THR A 185 6.34 2.04 19.99
C THR A 185 6.23 3.14 21.04
N LEU A 186 7.32 3.91 21.25
CA LEU A 186 7.32 5.05 22.17
C LEU A 186 6.37 6.16 21.70
N LEU A 187 6.35 6.48 20.40
CA LEU A 187 5.42 7.46 19.84
C LEU A 187 3.96 7.00 19.99
N LEU A 188 3.68 5.72 19.74
CA LEU A 188 2.33 5.17 19.87
C LEU A 188 1.83 5.29 21.31
N TYR A 189 2.58 4.77 22.28
CA TYR A 189 2.16 4.81 23.68
C TYR A 189 2.23 6.22 24.28
N GLY A 190 3.25 7.00 23.93
CA GLY A 190 3.35 8.40 24.34
C GLY A 190 2.18 9.24 23.85
N GLY A 191 1.74 9.02 22.60
CA GLY A 191 0.54 9.64 22.05
C GLY A 191 -0.74 9.24 22.80
N PHE A 192 -0.90 7.95 23.15
CA PHE A 192 -2.02 7.51 23.98
C PHE A 192 -2.03 8.17 25.36
N VAL A 193 -0.88 8.20 26.04
CA VAL A 193 -0.75 8.85 27.36
C VAL A 193 -1.06 10.35 27.26
N TYR A 194 -0.56 11.01 26.21
CA TYR A 194 -0.81 12.44 25.99
C TYR A 194 -2.31 12.77 25.84
N VAL A 195 -3.03 11.96 25.04
CA VAL A 195 -4.48 12.12 24.86
C VAL A 195 -5.23 11.82 26.16
N LEU A 196 -4.89 10.73 26.86
CA LEU A 196 -5.59 10.32 28.08
C LEU A 196 -5.35 11.28 29.25
N ALA A 197 -4.14 11.83 29.35
CA ALA A 197 -3.81 12.88 30.32
C ALA A 197 -4.44 14.24 29.94
N GLY A 198 -5.39 14.31 29.01
CA GLY A 198 -6.19 15.51 28.74
C GLY A 198 -5.38 16.73 28.35
N HIS A 199 -4.20 16.55 27.73
CA HIS A 199 -3.26 17.63 27.43
C HIS A 199 -2.77 18.40 28.67
N LEU A 200 -2.83 17.81 29.88
CA LEU A 200 -2.48 18.46 31.16
C LEU A 200 -1.01 18.91 31.25
N LEU A 201 -0.11 18.32 30.46
CA LEU A 201 1.34 18.65 30.44
C LEU A 201 1.87 18.77 29.00
N PRO A 202 1.37 19.71 28.19
CA PRO A 202 1.76 19.81 26.78
C PRO A 202 3.21 20.27 26.65
N PHE A 203 3.67 21.11 27.57
CA PHE A 203 5.05 21.63 27.62
C PHE A 203 6.11 20.56 27.86
N ILE A 204 5.76 19.40 28.43
CA ILE A 204 6.68 18.29 28.62
C ILE A 204 6.45 17.21 27.55
N ALA A 205 5.19 16.84 27.32
CA ALA A 205 4.86 15.75 26.41
C ALA A 205 5.21 16.07 24.95
N VAL A 206 4.92 17.28 24.46
CA VAL A 206 5.17 17.65 23.06
C VAL A 206 6.67 17.67 22.73
N PRO A 207 7.56 18.30 23.52
CA PRO A 207 9.00 18.24 23.26
C PRO A 207 9.56 16.81 23.29
N VAL A 208 9.12 15.97 24.24
CA VAL A 208 9.55 14.57 24.31
C VAL A 208 9.12 13.80 23.06
N LEU A 209 7.87 13.95 22.62
CA LEU A 209 7.38 13.30 21.40
C LEU A 209 8.12 13.81 20.15
N ASN A 210 8.43 15.10 20.09
CA ASN A 210 9.22 15.68 19.00
C ASN A 210 10.64 15.10 18.96
N ILE A 211 11.33 14.99 20.11
CA ILE A 211 12.67 14.37 20.19
C ILE A 211 12.62 12.93 19.66
N ILE A 212 11.60 12.16 20.02
CA ILE A 212 11.45 10.77 19.55
C ILE A 212 11.16 10.75 18.03
N SER A 213 10.35 11.68 17.53
CA SER A 213 10.05 11.83 16.10
C SER A 213 11.30 12.23 15.29
N ASP A 214 12.11 13.13 15.83
CA ASP A 214 13.37 13.55 15.23
C ASP A 214 14.39 12.42 15.22
N LEU A 215 14.46 11.64 16.30
CA LEU A 215 15.26 10.42 16.36
C LEU A 215 14.81 9.41 15.29
N ALA A 216 13.51 9.17 15.16
CA ALA A 216 12.95 8.28 14.14
C ALA A 216 13.32 8.75 12.72
N SER A 217 13.19 10.04 12.46
CA SER A 217 13.54 10.65 11.17
C SER A 217 15.05 10.61 10.90
N GLY A 218 15.87 10.83 11.93
CA GLY A 218 17.32 10.70 11.90
C GLY A 218 17.77 9.28 11.52
N ILE A 219 17.16 8.25 12.12
CA ILE A 219 17.43 6.84 11.79
C ILE A 219 17.10 6.55 10.31
N VAL A 220 15.97 7.04 9.81
CA VAL A 220 15.57 6.83 8.41
C VAL A 220 16.51 7.55 7.45
N SER A 221 16.87 8.81 7.73
CA SER A 221 17.78 9.58 6.88
C SER A 221 19.18 8.96 6.84
N ALA A 222 19.69 8.48 7.98
CA ALA A 222 20.96 7.76 8.06
C ALA A 222 20.89 6.44 7.27
N GLY A 223 19.82 5.67 7.44
CA GLY A 223 19.59 4.43 6.70
C GLY A 223 19.48 4.65 5.18
N ALA A 224 18.88 5.77 4.75
CA ALA A 224 18.72 6.10 3.34
C ALA A 224 20.06 6.42 2.65
N ARG A 225 21.05 6.93 3.39
CA ARG A 225 22.39 7.24 2.87
C ARG A 225 23.27 6.02 2.61
N LEU A 226 22.89 4.83 3.11
CA LEU A 226 23.68 3.62 2.90
C LEU A 226 23.74 3.24 1.39
N PRO A 227 24.91 2.86 0.86
CA PRO A 227 25.14 2.64 -0.58
C PRO A 227 24.39 1.43 -1.17
N ALA A 228 23.71 0.62 -0.34
CA ALA A 228 22.84 -0.47 -0.76
C ALA A 228 21.48 -0.44 -0.04
N ALA A 229 21.03 0.73 0.44
CA ALA A 229 19.75 0.83 1.16
C ALA A 229 18.58 0.30 0.34
N CYS A 230 18.62 0.54 -0.98
CA CYS A 230 17.62 0.11 -1.94
C CYS A 230 18.28 -0.25 -3.27
N LEU A 231 17.97 -1.44 -3.77
CA LEU A 231 18.37 -1.86 -5.11
C LEU A 231 17.22 -1.61 -6.07
N LEU A 232 17.47 -0.83 -7.13
CA LEU A 232 16.51 -0.67 -8.21
C LEU A 232 16.60 -1.90 -9.10
N MET A 233 15.52 -2.68 -9.16
CA MET A 233 15.48 -3.92 -9.96
C MET A 233 14.54 -3.70 -11.13
N ARG A 234 15.11 -3.62 -12.33
CA ARG A 234 14.39 -3.33 -13.57
C ARG A 234 13.85 -4.60 -14.25
N ASP A 235 14.59 -5.69 -14.17
CA ASP A 235 14.29 -6.97 -14.85
C ASP A 235 14.24 -8.12 -13.83
N PHE A 236 13.18 -8.13 -13.01
CA PHE A 236 13.00 -9.16 -11.98
C PHE A 236 11.99 -10.21 -12.41
N ASP A 237 12.46 -11.44 -12.60
CA ASP A 237 11.59 -12.60 -12.82
C ASP A 237 11.02 -13.09 -11.48
N ALA A 238 9.83 -12.59 -11.16
CA ALA A 238 9.10 -13.00 -9.97
C ALA A 238 8.74 -14.49 -9.98
N GLY A 239 8.57 -15.11 -11.14
CA GLY A 239 8.25 -16.53 -11.27
C GLY A 239 9.40 -17.41 -10.79
N LEU A 240 10.62 -17.11 -11.23
CA LEU A 240 11.83 -17.83 -10.80
C LEU A 240 12.08 -17.65 -9.30
N TYR A 241 11.93 -16.42 -8.79
CA TYR A 241 12.11 -16.14 -7.37
C TYR A 241 11.12 -16.89 -6.48
N ILE A 242 9.83 -16.85 -6.84
CA ILE A 242 8.76 -17.55 -6.12
C ILE A 242 9.00 -19.07 -6.15
N THR A 243 9.40 -19.61 -7.31
CA THR A 243 9.70 -21.03 -7.48
C THR A 243 10.87 -21.44 -6.59
N GLY A 244 11.94 -20.65 -6.54
CA GLY A 244 13.06 -20.87 -5.62
C GLY A 244 12.62 -20.87 -4.15
N LEU A 245 11.71 -19.97 -3.77
CA LEU A 245 11.21 -19.87 -2.40
C LEU A 245 10.31 -21.07 -2.03
N LEU A 246 9.51 -21.56 -2.97
CA LEU A 246 8.76 -22.81 -2.80
C LEU A 246 9.66 -24.04 -2.67
N ILE A 247 10.73 -24.12 -3.45
CA ILE A 247 11.70 -25.22 -3.36
C ILE A 247 12.37 -25.20 -1.99
N ILE A 248 12.80 -24.03 -1.49
CA ILE A 248 13.36 -23.88 -0.14
C ILE A 248 12.31 -24.28 0.93
N ALA A 249 11.04 -23.91 0.75
CA ALA A 249 9.95 -24.31 1.63
C ALA A 249 9.67 -25.83 1.59
N ALA A 250 9.78 -26.45 0.43
CA ALA A 250 9.65 -27.89 0.22
C ALA A 250 10.78 -28.67 0.92
N VAL A 251 12.02 -28.23 0.71
CA VAL A 251 13.23 -28.84 1.26
C VAL A 251 13.30 -28.66 2.79
N SER A 252 12.71 -27.59 3.34
CA SER A 252 12.71 -27.31 4.78
C SER A 252 11.71 -28.13 5.62
N ARG A 253 11.14 -29.22 5.06
CA ARG A 253 10.27 -30.19 5.76
C ARG A 253 9.00 -29.56 6.36
N VAL A 254 8.36 -28.64 5.64
CA VAL A 254 7.00 -28.20 5.96
C VAL A 254 6.03 -29.36 5.64
N PRO A 255 5.13 -29.77 6.54
CA PRO A 255 4.28 -30.94 6.31
C PRO A 255 3.43 -30.77 5.05
N VAL A 256 3.47 -31.79 4.18
CA VAL A 256 2.97 -31.84 2.79
C VAL A 256 1.53 -31.34 2.60
N ARG A 257 0.65 -31.49 3.60
CA ARG A 257 -0.72 -30.95 3.56
C ARG A 257 -0.80 -29.41 3.58
N LYS A 258 0.18 -28.73 4.18
CA LYS A 258 0.28 -27.26 4.14
C LYS A 258 0.90 -26.78 2.83
N MET A 259 1.75 -27.60 2.20
CA MET A 259 2.28 -27.33 0.87
C MET A 259 1.22 -27.39 -0.21
N ALA A 260 0.22 -28.27 -0.11
CA ALA A 260 -0.90 -28.33 -1.06
C ALA A 260 -1.79 -27.08 -1.01
N LEU A 261 -1.98 -26.45 0.16
CA LEU A 261 -2.67 -25.16 0.28
C LEU A 261 -1.80 -23.98 -0.14
N LEU A 262 -0.48 -24.08 0.02
CA LEU A 262 0.48 -23.07 -0.42
C LEU A 262 0.68 -23.08 -1.93
N SER A 263 0.76 -24.27 -2.52
CA SER A 263 0.72 -24.44 -3.97
C SER A 263 -0.65 -24.01 -4.47
N ALA A 264 -1.78 -24.37 -3.85
CA ALA A 264 -3.08 -23.87 -4.28
C ALA A 264 -3.22 -22.34 -4.17
N GLY A 265 -2.74 -21.71 -3.08
CA GLY A 265 -2.79 -20.25 -2.89
C GLY A 265 -1.80 -19.49 -3.77
N LEU A 266 -0.63 -20.07 -4.02
CA LEU A 266 0.35 -19.54 -4.96
C LEU A 266 -0.06 -19.80 -6.41
N SER A 267 -0.68 -20.94 -6.72
CA SER A 267 -1.28 -21.26 -8.01
C SER A 267 -2.50 -20.38 -8.27
N LEU A 268 -3.32 -20.05 -7.26
CA LEU A 268 -4.39 -19.04 -7.39
C LEU A 268 -3.81 -17.64 -7.58
N SER A 269 -2.72 -17.32 -6.88
CA SER A 269 -1.99 -16.06 -7.09
C SER A 269 -1.35 -16.05 -8.48
N LEU A 270 -0.78 -17.14 -8.97
CA LEU A 270 -0.16 -17.27 -10.29
C LEU A 270 -1.19 -17.35 -11.42
N LEU A 271 -2.36 -17.95 -11.20
CA LEU A 271 -3.51 -17.99 -12.12
C LEU A 271 -4.22 -16.64 -12.16
N SER A 272 -4.27 -15.90 -11.05
CA SER A 272 -4.65 -14.46 -11.04
C SER A 272 -3.60 -13.57 -11.71
N PHE A 273 -2.41 -14.12 -12.00
CA PHE A 273 -1.29 -13.46 -12.67
C PHE A 273 -0.96 -14.03 -14.07
N MET A 274 -1.73 -15.00 -14.58
CA MET A 274 -1.80 -15.33 -16.02
C MET A 274 -2.70 -14.30 -16.74
N PRO A 275 -2.40 -13.97 -17.99
CA PRO A 275 -1.96 -12.65 -18.39
C PRO A 275 -3.09 -11.61 -18.46
N LEU A 276 -3.10 -10.69 -17.50
CA LEU A 276 -3.60 -9.31 -17.72
C LEU A 276 -2.47 -8.29 -17.92
N PHE A 277 -1.21 -8.75 -17.85
CA PHE A 277 -0.02 -7.90 -18.03
C PHE A 277 1.08 -8.53 -18.91
N SER A 278 0.75 -9.47 -19.80
CA SER A 278 1.66 -9.86 -20.90
C SER A 278 1.41 -9.07 -22.19
N GLY A 279 1.05 -7.78 -22.05
CA GLY A 279 1.21 -6.84 -23.14
C GLY A 279 2.68 -6.47 -23.24
N SER A 280 3.48 -7.31 -23.92
CA SER A 280 4.68 -6.81 -24.58
C SER A 280 4.22 -5.68 -25.50
N TRP A 281 4.81 -4.49 -25.37
CA TRP A 281 4.56 -3.36 -26.27
C TRP A 281 4.66 -3.84 -27.72
N LYS A 282 3.51 -4.00 -28.37
CA LYS A 282 3.43 -3.90 -29.83
C LYS A 282 3.09 -2.45 -30.11
N ALA A 283 3.78 -1.85 -31.08
CA ALA A 283 3.68 -0.44 -31.45
C ALA A 283 2.29 0.03 -31.96
N ASN A 284 1.21 -0.72 -31.66
CA ASN A 284 -0.15 -0.49 -32.12
C ASN A 284 -1.19 -0.31 -31.00
N ASP A 285 -0.82 -0.40 -29.71
CA ASP A 285 -1.76 -0.14 -28.60
C ASP A 285 -1.97 1.37 -28.44
N ARG A 286 -3.03 1.89 -29.08
CA ARG A 286 -3.37 3.34 -29.15
C ARG A 286 -3.91 3.93 -27.83
N GLU A 287 -4.26 3.12 -26.82
CA GLU A 287 -4.84 3.56 -25.54
C GLU A 287 -4.31 2.74 -24.34
N ILE A 288 -3.89 3.41 -23.27
CA ILE A 288 -3.47 2.82 -21.99
C ILE A 288 -4.29 3.47 -20.87
N ARG A 289 -5.19 2.70 -20.25
CA ARG A 289 -5.89 3.14 -19.04
C ARG A 289 -5.07 2.82 -17.80
N PHE A 290 -4.99 3.77 -16.89
CA PHE A 290 -4.45 3.62 -15.54
C PHE A 290 -5.62 3.61 -14.55
N PRO A 291 -6.12 2.42 -14.15
CA PRO A 291 -7.32 2.30 -13.31
C PRO A 291 -7.14 2.96 -11.94
N ALA A 292 -5.93 2.90 -11.39
CA ALA A 292 -5.59 3.43 -10.08
C ALA A 292 -5.59 4.96 -10.00
N SER A 293 -5.50 5.66 -11.14
CA SER A 293 -5.38 7.12 -11.21
C SER A 293 -6.46 7.79 -12.05
N SER A 294 -7.42 7.04 -12.60
CA SER A 294 -8.41 7.52 -13.58
C SER A 294 -7.75 8.37 -14.67
N ALA A 295 -6.59 7.90 -15.15
CA ALA A 295 -5.82 8.55 -16.18
C ALA A 295 -5.77 7.64 -17.41
N VAL A 296 -5.81 8.23 -18.60
CA VAL A 296 -5.70 7.49 -19.84
C VAL A 296 -4.62 8.12 -20.70
N LEU A 297 -3.66 7.33 -21.13
CA LEU A 297 -2.59 7.74 -22.04
C LEU A 297 -2.87 7.18 -23.42
N TYR A 298 -2.99 8.07 -24.40
CA TYR A 298 -3.17 7.71 -25.80
C TYR A 298 -1.83 7.78 -26.54
N GLY A 299 -1.53 6.79 -27.39
CA GLY A 299 -0.14 6.48 -27.78
C GLY A 299 0.14 6.40 -29.29
N GLY A 300 0.94 7.37 -29.75
CA GLY A 300 1.85 7.32 -30.91
C GLY A 300 2.86 8.48 -30.79
N ASP A 301 4.16 8.17 -30.65
CA ASP A 301 5.36 9.05 -30.59
C ASP A 301 5.32 10.40 -29.81
N GLY A 302 4.32 10.62 -28.98
CA GLY A 302 4.23 11.82 -28.12
C GLY A 302 2.91 11.87 -27.37
N GLY A 303 2.65 10.86 -26.54
CA GLY A 303 1.31 10.54 -26.05
C GLY A 303 0.53 11.68 -25.38
N VAL A 304 -0.80 11.62 -25.54
CA VAL A 304 -1.77 12.52 -24.91
C VAL A 304 -2.21 11.89 -23.59
N LEU A 305 -2.02 12.60 -22.47
CA LEU A 305 -2.42 12.13 -21.15
C LEU A 305 -3.70 12.84 -20.69
N VAL A 306 -4.78 12.09 -20.52
CA VAL A 306 -6.08 12.57 -20.06
C VAL A 306 -6.28 12.22 -18.59
N LEU A 307 -6.60 13.21 -17.76
CA LEU A 307 -6.87 13.07 -16.34
C LEU A 307 -8.36 13.31 -16.07
N GLU A 308 -9.09 12.25 -15.70
CA GLU A 308 -10.55 12.30 -15.53
C GLU A 308 -11.00 12.88 -14.17
N ARG A 309 -10.12 12.91 -13.16
CA ARG A 309 -10.43 13.35 -11.79
C ARG A 309 -9.27 14.12 -11.16
N ARG A 310 -9.53 14.75 -10.01
CA ARG A 310 -8.49 15.33 -9.15
C ARG A 310 -7.52 14.24 -8.70
N ILE A 311 -6.24 14.47 -8.96
CA ILE A 311 -5.15 13.55 -8.64
C ILE A 311 -4.38 14.11 -7.44
N SER A 312 -4.07 13.27 -6.46
CA SER A 312 -3.22 13.65 -5.33
C SER A 312 -1.74 13.66 -5.73
N SER A 313 -0.89 14.41 -5.02
CA SER A 313 0.57 14.43 -5.28
C SER A 313 1.21 13.04 -5.28
N ARG A 314 0.71 12.10 -4.45
CA ARG A 314 1.17 10.70 -4.45
C ARG A 314 0.78 9.96 -5.73
N THR A 315 -0.45 10.20 -6.21
CA THR A 315 -0.97 9.60 -7.43
C THR A 315 -0.28 10.18 -8.66
N GLU A 316 0.15 11.45 -8.64
CA GLU A 316 0.98 12.05 -9.69
C GLU A 316 2.35 11.40 -9.79
N SER A 317 3.04 11.19 -8.66
CA SER A 317 4.36 10.53 -8.67
C SER A 317 4.26 9.08 -9.17
N PHE A 318 3.17 8.41 -8.84
CA PHE A 318 2.86 7.07 -9.35
C PHE A 318 2.62 7.08 -10.86
N LEU A 319 1.74 7.99 -11.34
CA LEU A 319 1.41 8.11 -12.76
C LEU A 319 2.63 8.50 -13.60
N SER A 320 3.45 9.44 -13.12
CA SER A 320 4.71 9.82 -13.77
C SER A 320 5.62 8.60 -13.95
N ARG A 321 5.79 7.82 -12.89
CA ARG A 321 6.61 6.62 -12.93
C ARG A 321 6.08 5.59 -13.92
N GLU A 322 4.78 5.33 -13.92
CA GLU A 322 4.14 4.38 -14.85
C GLU A 322 4.30 4.81 -16.31
N VAL A 323 4.06 6.09 -16.62
CA VAL A 323 4.27 6.67 -17.95
C VAL A 323 5.72 6.48 -18.41
N ARG A 324 6.68 6.67 -17.50
CA ARG A 324 8.12 6.48 -17.78
C ARG A 324 8.52 5.01 -17.95
N LEU A 325 7.94 4.10 -17.16
CA LEU A 325 8.15 2.66 -17.31
C LEU A 325 7.62 2.13 -18.64
N LYS A 326 6.60 2.77 -19.19
CA LYS A 326 6.07 2.52 -20.54
C LYS A 326 6.92 3.15 -21.65
N GLY A 327 8.07 3.75 -21.34
CA GLY A 327 9.02 4.25 -22.33
C GLY A 327 8.74 5.65 -22.87
N VAL A 328 7.69 6.32 -22.38
CA VAL A 328 7.35 7.69 -22.80
C VAL A 328 8.35 8.67 -22.19
N ARG A 329 9.07 9.40 -23.04
CA ARG A 329 10.09 10.39 -22.63
C ARG A 329 9.60 11.83 -22.65
N ARG A 330 8.56 12.12 -23.43
CA ARG A 330 7.89 13.43 -23.52
C ARG A 330 6.39 13.22 -23.73
N LEU A 331 5.59 14.07 -23.10
CA LEU A 331 4.15 14.16 -23.36
C LEU A 331 3.92 15.33 -24.31
N LYS A 332 3.01 15.24 -25.28
CA LYS A 332 2.66 16.41 -26.11
C LYS A 332 1.57 17.24 -25.47
N THR A 333 0.54 16.58 -24.95
CA THR A 333 -0.62 17.24 -24.40
C THR A 333 -1.06 16.56 -23.10
N VAL A 334 -1.34 17.38 -22.08
CA VAL A 334 -2.01 16.94 -20.86
C VAL A 334 -3.39 17.59 -20.79
N ILE A 335 -4.44 16.78 -20.68
CA ILE A 335 -5.83 17.23 -20.61
C ILE A 335 -6.37 16.97 -19.21
N ILE A 336 -6.87 18.01 -18.54
CA ILE A 336 -7.46 17.92 -17.19
C ILE A 336 -8.95 18.23 -17.27
N LEU A 337 -9.80 17.21 -17.04
CA LEU A 337 -11.25 17.31 -17.23
C LEU A 337 -11.98 17.88 -16.00
N ARG A 338 -11.48 17.65 -14.79
CA ARG A 338 -12.04 18.19 -13.54
C ARG A 338 -10.92 18.74 -12.65
N PRO A 339 -10.47 19.97 -12.91
CA PRO A 339 -9.60 20.67 -11.96
C PRO A 339 -10.42 20.87 -10.67
N GLY A 340 -9.89 20.47 -9.52
CA GLY A 340 -10.51 20.75 -8.23
C GLY A 340 -9.64 21.74 -7.47
N GLY A 341 -10.11 22.97 -7.28
CA GLY A 341 -9.37 24.04 -6.58
C GLY A 341 -8.15 24.57 -7.37
N ARG A 342 -7.29 25.36 -6.69
CA ARG A 342 -6.12 26.03 -7.30
C ARG A 342 -5.29 25.02 -8.12
N PHE A 343 -5.18 25.28 -9.43
CA PHE A 343 -4.46 24.48 -10.41
C PHE A 343 -3.01 24.16 -10.01
N ALA A 344 -2.39 25.01 -9.18
CA ALA A 344 -1.03 24.87 -8.68
C ALA A 344 -0.68 23.50 -8.06
N SER A 345 -1.67 22.71 -7.61
CA SER A 345 -1.42 21.39 -7.02
C SER A 345 -1.68 20.17 -7.91
N CYS A 346 -2.34 20.33 -9.06
CA CYS A 346 -2.71 19.20 -9.93
C CYS A 346 -1.95 19.25 -11.27
N GLY A 347 -1.16 18.23 -11.54
CA GLY A 347 -0.36 18.05 -12.74
C GLY A 347 1.02 18.70 -12.69
N SER A 348 1.39 19.41 -11.63
CA SER A 348 2.66 20.15 -11.56
C SER A 348 3.90 19.24 -11.63
N THR A 349 3.82 18.02 -11.07
CA THR A 349 4.88 17.01 -11.18
C THR A 349 5.03 16.53 -12.63
N LEU A 350 3.90 16.25 -13.29
CA LEU A 350 3.87 15.75 -14.67
C LEU A 350 4.34 16.81 -15.67
N VAL A 351 3.95 18.07 -15.45
CA VAL A 351 4.37 19.21 -16.27
C VAL A 351 5.88 19.45 -16.13
N ARG A 352 6.42 19.37 -14.90
CA ARG A 352 7.86 19.51 -14.66
C ARG A 352 8.67 18.35 -15.23
N GLU A 353 8.17 17.13 -15.14
CA GLU A 353 8.94 15.94 -15.49
C GLU A 353 8.89 15.59 -16.98
N PHE A 354 7.76 15.83 -17.66
CA PHE A 354 7.57 15.49 -19.08
C PHE A 354 7.52 16.69 -20.02
N ALA A 355 7.50 17.92 -19.49
CA ALA A 355 7.49 19.18 -20.22
C ALA A 355 6.54 19.18 -21.43
N PRO A 356 5.21 19.08 -21.21
CA PRO A 356 4.26 18.98 -22.31
C PRO A 356 4.22 20.24 -23.16
N GLU A 357 4.10 20.07 -24.48
CA GLU A 357 3.97 21.17 -25.44
C GLU A 357 2.70 21.99 -25.23
N SER A 358 1.63 21.36 -24.74
CA SER A 358 0.34 21.99 -24.46
C SER A 358 -0.34 21.42 -23.21
N ILE A 359 -1.00 22.29 -22.45
CA ILE A 359 -1.84 21.92 -21.30
C ILE A 359 -3.25 22.44 -21.58
N MET A 360 -4.23 21.55 -21.51
CA MET A 360 -5.64 21.88 -21.75
C MET A 360 -6.46 21.60 -20.50
N ILE A 361 -7.33 22.55 -20.14
CA ILE A 361 -8.17 22.46 -18.96
C ILE A 361 -9.62 22.66 -19.34
N SER A 362 -10.50 21.78 -18.84
CA SER A 362 -11.94 21.96 -18.98
C SER A 362 -12.41 23.28 -18.31
N PRO A 363 -13.36 24.02 -18.89
CA PRO A 363 -13.69 25.40 -18.51
C PRO A 363 -14.40 25.56 -17.16
N TRP A 364 -14.49 24.49 -16.36
CA TRP A 364 -15.27 24.46 -15.13
C TRP A 364 -14.59 25.09 -13.90
N ASP A 365 -13.33 25.57 -14.03
CA ASP A 365 -12.64 26.32 -12.97
C ASP A 365 -11.36 26.98 -13.55
N THR A 366 -11.49 28.12 -14.24
CA THR A 366 -10.34 28.94 -14.62
C THR A 366 -9.98 29.89 -13.48
N ALA A 367 -9.26 29.39 -12.47
CA ALA A 367 -8.56 30.25 -11.52
C ALA A 367 -7.13 30.52 -12.03
N GLU A 368 -6.72 31.78 -11.96
CA GLU A 368 -5.46 32.34 -12.47
C GLU A 368 -4.21 31.48 -12.17
N THR A 369 -3.42 31.25 -13.22
CA THR A 369 -2.18 30.48 -13.21
C THR A 369 -0.95 31.32 -12.92
N SER A 370 -0.09 30.86 -12.02
CA SER A 370 1.31 31.27 -11.93
C SER A 370 2.22 30.03 -12.08
N ALA A 371 3.09 30.08 -13.11
CA ALA A 371 4.11 29.09 -13.51
C ALA A 371 3.65 27.93 -14.44
N GLY A 372 3.85 28.12 -15.75
CA GLY A 372 3.72 27.10 -16.81
C GLY A 372 3.20 27.68 -18.13
N PRO A 373 3.19 26.91 -19.25
CA PRO A 373 2.53 27.34 -20.48
C PRO A 373 1.05 27.65 -20.20
N VAL A 374 0.55 28.76 -20.77
CA VAL A 374 -0.80 29.29 -20.50
C VAL A 374 -1.84 28.22 -20.85
N PRO A 375 -2.72 27.82 -19.92
CA PRO A 375 -3.72 26.81 -20.22
C PRO A 375 -4.73 27.34 -21.24
N VAL A 376 -4.97 26.58 -22.30
CA VAL A 376 -5.99 26.91 -23.30
C VAL A 376 -7.35 26.39 -22.80
N PRO A 377 -8.37 27.26 -22.63
CA PRO A 377 -9.69 26.84 -22.20
C PRO A 377 -10.39 26.03 -23.30
N VAL A 378 -10.94 24.87 -22.94
CA VAL A 378 -11.67 24.01 -23.87
C VAL A 378 -13.12 24.49 -24.02
N LYS A 379 -13.58 24.89 -25.22
CA LYS A 379 -15.00 25.23 -25.45
C LYS A 379 -15.86 23.96 -25.58
N HIS A 380 -17.15 24.05 -25.26
CA HIS A 380 -18.11 22.95 -25.50
C HIS A 380 -18.16 22.59 -27.00
N ASP A 381 -18.31 21.30 -27.31
CA ASP A 381 -18.32 20.75 -28.67
C ASP A 381 -17.04 21.01 -29.50
N THR A 382 -15.92 21.35 -28.84
CA THR A 382 -14.64 21.45 -29.54
C THR A 382 -14.20 20.06 -29.97
N LEU A 383 -14.17 19.85 -31.28
CA LEU A 383 -13.51 18.74 -31.94
C LEU A 383 -12.00 19.00 -31.93
N MET A 384 -11.26 18.20 -31.18
CA MET A 384 -9.81 18.30 -31.12
C MET A 384 -9.18 17.16 -31.93
N GLU A 385 -8.45 17.52 -32.97
CA GLU A 385 -7.66 16.58 -33.76
C GLU A 385 -6.19 16.68 -33.35
N ALA A 386 -5.69 15.61 -32.74
CA ALA A 386 -4.27 15.47 -32.42
C ALA A 386 -3.74 14.23 -33.16
N ARG A 387 -3.04 14.47 -34.29
CA ARG A 387 -2.35 13.49 -35.17
C ARG A 387 -2.81 12.03 -35.01
N GLY A 388 -4.06 11.75 -35.41
CA GLY A 388 -4.66 10.40 -35.45
C GLY A 388 -5.76 10.12 -34.43
N ILE A 389 -6.02 11.03 -33.49
CA ILE A 389 -7.07 10.88 -32.47
C ILE A 389 -7.98 12.11 -32.48
N ARG A 390 -9.30 11.87 -32.59
CA ARG A 390 -10.34 12.89 -32.55
C ARG A 390 -11.04 12.82 -31.19
N LEU A 391 -10.85 13.86 -30.39
CA LEU A 391 -11.46 13.99 -29.06
C LEU A 391 -12.68 14.93 -29.18
N SER A 392 -13.86 14.47 -28.76
CA SER A 392 -15.07 15.29 -28.67
C SER A 392 -15.51 15.39 -27.21
N VAL A 393 -15.49 16.62 -26.67
CA VAL A 393 -15.95 16.92 -25.31
C VAL A 393 -17.44 17.26 -25.36
N LYS A 394 -18.31 16.32 -24.98
CA LYS A 394 -19.75 16.55 -24.92
C LYS A 394 -20.16 17.22 -23.61
N ALA A 395 -21.14 18.12 -23.69
CA ALA A 395 -21.77 18.71 -22.52
C ALA A 395 -22.39 17.61 -21.60
N PRO A 396 -22.36 17.78 -20.27
CA PRO A 396 -22.90 16.80 -19.35
C PRO A 396 -24.41 16.61 -19.55
N LYS A 397 -24.87 15.35 -19.55
CA LYS A 397 -26.31 15.06 -19.49
C LYS A 397 -26.78 15.21 -18.05
N VAL A 398 -27.72 16.13 -17.80
CA VAL A 398 -28.41 16.24 -16.52
C VAL A 398 -29.35 15.04 -16.38
N LEU A 399 -29.03 14.09 -15.51
CA LEU A 399 -29.93 12.99 -15.16
C LEU A 399 -30.92 13.47 -14.08
N PRO A 400 -32.24 13.25 -14.25
CA PRO A 400 -33.23 13.65 -13.25
C PRO A 400 -33.08 12.79 -11.99
N GLY A 401 -32.59 13.40 -10.91
CA GLY A 401 -32.51 12.77 -9.59
C GLY A 401 -33.83 12.87 -8.84
N ARG A 402 -34.28 11.77 -8.22
CA ARG A 402 -35.33 11.82 -7.19
C ARG A 402 -34.71 12.30 -5.87
N GLY A 403 -35.22 13.43 -5.36
CA GLY A 403 -34.96 13.95 -4.00
C GLY A 403 -33.85 15.00 -3.90
N CYS A 404 -33.97 15.91 -2.92
CA CYS A 404 -33.20 17.14 -2.66
C CYS A 404 -31.67 16.96 -2.49
N ARG A 405 -31.00 16.45 -3.51
CA ARG A 405 -29.58 16.69 -3.80
C ARG A 405 -29.51 17.06 -5.27
N ALA A 406 -28.86 18.20 -5.56
CA ALA A 406 -28.61 18.68 -6.90
C ALA A 406 -28.14 17.53 -7.82
N GLY A 407 -28.69 17.51 -9.04
CA GLY A 407 -28.47 16.46 -10.03
C GLY A 407 -26.99 16.17 -10.25
N ARG A 408 -26.64 14.89 -10.41
CA ARG A 408 -25.29 14.50 -10.83
C ARG A 408 -25.13 14.85 -12.30
N GLU A 409 -24.24 15.80 -12.60
CA GLU A 409 -23.75 16.03 -13.95
C GLU A 409 -22.64 15.02 -14.28
N GLU A 410 -22.92 14.10 -15.19
CA GLU A 410 -21.91 13.23 -15.80
C GLU A 410 -21.52 13.82 -17.17
N ALA A 411 -20.29 14.33 -17.26
CA ALA A 411 -19.68 14.69 -18.53
C ALA A 411 -19.15 13.42 -19.21
N ALA A 412 -19.55 13.19 -20.46
CA ALA A 412 -19.10 12.07 -21.26
C ALA A 412 -18.08 12.54 -22.30
N LEU A 413 -16.88 11.95 -22.27
CA LEU A 413 -15.86 12.18 -23.29
C LEU A 413 -16.02 11.10 -24.37
N CYS A 414 -16.30 11.49 -25.61
CA CYS A 414 -16.30 10.55 -26.74
C CYS A 414 -14.96 10.67 -27.47
N ILE A 415 -14.18 9.58 -27.44
CA ILE A 415 -12.90 9.50 -28.16
C ILE A 415 -13.08 8.52 -29.31
N SER A 416 -12.79 8.99 -30.51
CA SER A 416 -12.86 8.19 -31.73
C SER A 416 -11.52 8.27 -32.47
N PRO A 417 -10.93 7.14 -32.89
CA PRO A 417 -9.79 7.18 -33.81
C PRO A 417 -10.22 7.86 -35.10
N LEU A 418 -9.34 8.69 -35.67
CA LEU A 418 -9.43 9.02 -37.10
C LEU A 418 -8.91 7.78 -37.83
N ASP A 419 -9.70 7.27 -38.77
CA ASP A 419 -9.41 6.07 -39.56
C ASP A 419 -7.95 5.96 -40.00
#